data_AF-A0A6A3YNG9-F1
#
_entry.id   AF-A0A6A3YNG9-F1
#
_cell.length_a   1.000
_cell.length_b   1.000
_cell.length_c   1.000
_cell.angle_alpha   90.00
_cell.angle_beta   90.00
_cell.angle_gamma   90.00
#
_symmetry.space_group_name_H-M   'P 1'
#
loop_
_entity.id
_entity.type
_entity.pdbx_description
1 polymer ?
#
loop_
_entity_poly.entity_id
_entity_poly.type
_entity_poly.pdbx_seq_one_letter_code
_entity_poly.pdbx_strand_id
1 'polypeptide(L)'
;MAMHNFEKERLSDAKAKLTRDWEVTTSNWDVLTKVEMDVLAQDAAALKKMRVDGWNLDPSSHPVRTEPYPGLFNGDYSPTDAVLARSESPLKLFFFFMPPKLWIKIASESNRYYNQHLNERVDRMYQKKVAQDDEVTRDAVLPAETKRHKKTKAKETA
;
A
#
# COMPACT_ATOMS: atom_id res chain seq x y z
N MET A 1 -33.11 -15.33 -4.27
CA MET A 1 -34.12 -14.75 -3.35
C MET A 1 -34.07 -15.37 -1.95
N ALA A 2 -33.87 -16.68 -1.79
CA ALA A 2 -33.81 -17.32 -0.47
C ALA A 2 -32.66 -16.87 0.45
N MET A 3 -31.42 -16.74 -0.05
CA MET A 3 -30.26 -16.37 0.79
C MET A 3 -30.38 -14.96 1.40
N HIS A 4 -30.84 -13.99 0.63
CA HIS A 4 -31.00 -12.61 1.11
C HIS A 4 -32.10 -12.47 2.18
N ASN A 5 -33.13 -13.32 2.14
CA ASN A 5 -34.14 -13.34 3.20
C ASN A 5 -33.58 -13.98 4.47
N PHE A 6 -32.80 -15.04 4.34
CA PHE A 6 -32.13 -15.69 5.46
C PHE A 6 -31.10 -14.77 6.15
N GLU A 7 -30.34 -13.98 5.39
CA GLU A 7 -29.42 -12.98 5.94
C GLU A 7 -30.15 -11.88 6.73
N LYS A 8 -31.32 -11.45 6.24
CA LYS A 8 -32.16 -10.48 6.95
C LYS A 8 -32.75 -11.03 8.25
N GLU A 9 -33.22 -12.27 8.24
CA GLU A 9 -33.73 -12.97 9.43
C GLU A 9 -32.63 -13.14 10.49
N ARG A 10 -31.44 -13.59 10.07
CA ARG A 10 -30.28 -13.68 10.96
C ARG A 10 -29.89 -12.33 11.56
N LEU A 11 -29.93 -11.28 10.75
CA LEU A 11 -29.63 -9.93 11.20
C LEU A 11 -30.70 -9.42 12.20
N SER A 12 -31.99 -9.69 11.97
CA SER A 12 -33.04 -9.32 12.92
C SER A 12 -32.91 -10.07 14.24
N ASP A 13 -32.58 -11.36 14.20
CA ASP A 13 -32.36 -12.18 15.40
C ASP A 13 -31.12 -11.73 16.18
N ALA A 14 -30.06 -11.32 15.46
CA ALA A 14 -28.85 -10.79 16.06
C ALA A 14 -29.10 -9.43 16.72
N LYS A 15 -29.86 -8.54 16.07
CA LYS A 15 -30.26 -7.24 16.63
C LYS A 15 -31.17 -7.40 17.85
N ALA A 16 -32.08 -8.36 17.85
CA ALA A 16 -33.00 -8.61 18.97
C ALA A 16 -32.28 -9.07 20.26
N LYS A 17 -31.07 -9.61 20.14
CA LYS A 17 -30.24 -10.04 21.28
C LYS A 17 -29.39 -8.90 21.87
N LEU A 18 -29.37 -7.74 21.23
CA LEU A 18 -28.61 -6.60 21.72
C LEU A 18 -29.35 -5.93 22.89
N THR A 19 -28.59 -5.55 23.91
CA THR A 19 -29.13 -4.83 25.08
C THR A 19 -29.37 -3.35 24.77
N ARG A 20 -28.65 -2.79 23.78
CA ARG A 20 -28.73 -1.38 23.37
C ARG A 20 -29.42 -1.24 22.03
N ASP A 21 -30.02 -0.06 21.83
CA ASP A 21 -30.64 0.28 20.55
C ASP A 21 -29.57 0.38 19.44
N TRP A 22 -29.71 -0.46 18.42
CA TRP A 22 -28.76 -0.58 17.32
C TRP A 22 -28.70 0.68 16.46
N GLU A 23 -29.83 1.38 16.27
CA GLU A 23 -29.87 2.56 15.40
C GLU A 23 -29.10 3.75 16.00
N VAL A 24 -29.11 3.86 17.33
CA VAL A 24 -28.36 4.89 18.06
C VAL A 24 -26.89 4.49 18.21
N THR A 25 -26.61 3.22 18.50
CA THR A 25 -25.25 2.72 18.74
C THR A 25 -24.39 2.75 17.46
N THR A 26 -25.00 2.56 16.29
CA THR A 26 -24.35 2.76 14.97
C THR A 26 -24.10 4.23 14.62
N SER A 27 -24.25 5.18 15.55
CA SER A 27 -23.78 6.56 15.35
C SER A 27 -22.52 6.85 16.16
N ASN A 28 -22.24 6.04 17.20
CA ASN A 28 -21.06 6.13 18.06
C ASN A 28 -20.30 4.80 17.99
N TRP A 29 -19.66 4.56 16.84
CA TRP A 29 -19.00 3.29 16.51
C TRP A 29 -17.79 2.97 17.42
N ASP A 30 -17.22 3.98 18.05
CA ASP A 30 -16.07 3.93 18.95
C ASP A 30 -16.38 3.21 20.28
N VAL A 31 -17.64 3.15 20.69
CA VAL A 31 -18.09 2.53 21.95
C VAL A 31 -18.74 1.16 21.79
N LEU A 32 -18.62 0.55 20.60
CA LEU A 32 -19.17 -0.78 20.33
C LEU A 32 -18.49 -1.85 21.18
N THR A 33 -19.31 -2.68 21.82
CA THR A 33 -18.86 -3.90 22.48
C THR A 33 -18.56 -4.99 21.46
N LYS A 34 -17.83 -6.03 21.87
CA LYS A 34 -17.47 -7.15 20.98
C LYS A 34 -18.71 -7.82 20.34
N VAL A 35 -19.79 -7.97 21.11
CA VAL A 35 -21.05 -8.55 20.61
C VAL A 35 -21.70 -7.66 19.56
N GLU A 36 -21.65 -6.35 19.77
CA GLU A 36 -22.18 -5.36 18.82
C GLU A 36 -21.32 -5.27 17.54
N MET A 37 -20.01 -5.46 17.64
CA MET A 37 -19.12 -5.57 16.47
C MET A 37 -19.45 -6.80 15.60
N ASP A 38 -19.83 -7.93 16.21
CA ASP A 38 -20.25 -9.13 15.47
C ASP A 38 -21.57 -8.90 14.72
N VAL A 39 -22.47 -8.08 15.25
CA VAL A 39 -23.70 -7.64 14.56
C VAL A 39 -23.38 -6.64 13.46
N LEU A 40 -22.43 -5.72 13.69
CA LEU A 40 -21.97 -4.76 12.69
C LEU A 40 -21.47 -5.45 11.42
N ALA A 41 -20.66 -6.51 11.59
CA ALA A 41 -20.12 -7.27 10.46
C ALA A 41 -21.21 -7.88 9.56
N GLN A 42 -22.41 -8.10 10.09
CA GLN A 42 -23.55 -8.66 9.37
C GLN A 42 -24.48 -7.59 8.76
N ASP A 43 -24.35 -6.32 9.18
CA ASP A 43 -25.20 -5.22 8.72
C ASP A 43 -24.49 -4.39 7.63
N ALA A 44 -24.77 -4.73 6.36
CA ALA A 44 -24.19 -4.04 5.21
C ALA A 44 -24.57 -2.54 5.14
N ALA A 45 -25.74 -2.15 5.65
CA ALA A 45 -26.17 -0.76 5.67
C ALA A 45 -25.39 0.03 6.73
N ALA A 46 -25.20 -0.56 7.91
CA ALA A 46 -24.37 0.02 8.96
C ALA A 46 -22.90 0.15 8.53
N LEU A 47 -22.31 -0.87 7.89
CA LEU A 47 -20.94 -0.78 7.35
C LEU A 47 -20.80 0.33 6.29
N LYS A 48 -21.83 0.54 5.46
CA LYS A 48 -21.84 1.64 4.48
C LYS A 48 -21.91 3.01 5.16
N LYS A 49 -22.67 3.12 6.25
CA LYS A 49 -22.75 4.33 7.07
C LYS A 49 -21.39 4.61 7.73
N MET A 50 -20.78 3.62 8.38
CA MET A 50 -19.44 3.69 9.00
C MET A 50 -18.36 4.13 8.01
N ARG A 51 -18.44 3.76 6.72
CA ARG A 51 -17.49 4.26 5.72
C ARG A 51 -17.52 5.78 5.59
N VAL A 52 -18.68 6.39 5.78
CA VAL A 52 -18.91 7.83 5.62
C VAL A 52 -18.64 8.59 6.92
N ASP A 53 -19.08 8.06 8.07
CA ASP A 53 -19.05 8.76 9.36
C ASP A 53 -18.11 8.13 10.43
N GLY A 54 -17.57 6.94 10.19
CA GLY A 54 -16.75 6.18 11.13
C GLY A 54 -15.26 6.53 11.14
N TRP A 55 -14.82 7.45 10.28
CA TRP A 55 -13.44 7.96 10.26
C TRP A 55 -13.27 9.30 10.97
N ASN A 56 -14.32 9.78 11.66
CA ASN A 56 -14.20 10.98 12.47
C ASN A 56 -13.32 10.68 13.69
N LEU A 57 -12.20 11.38 13.79
CA LEU A 57 -11.36 11.33 14.98
C LEU A 57 -12.16 11.92 16.14
N ASP A 58 -12.11 11.27 17.30
CA ASP A 58 -12.72 11.79 18.51
C ASP A 58 -12.16 13.21 18.80
N PRO A 59 -13.00 14.25 18.82
CA PRO A 59 -12.55 15.62 19.06
C PRO A 59 -11.84 15.82 20.40
N SER A 60 -12.08 14.93 21.38
CA SER A 60 -11.44 14.99 22.69
C SER A 60 -9.97 14.53 22.63
N SER A 61 -9.68 13.50 21.83
CA SER A 61 -8.31 13.01 21.60
C SER A 61 -7.57 13.77 20.49
N HIS A 62 -8.31 14.25 19.49
CA HIS A 62 -7.79 14.95 18.32
C HIS A 62 -8.63 16.20 18.06
N PRO A 63 -8.39 17.29 18.81
CA PRO A 63 -9.12 18.54 18.61
C PRO A 63 -8.92 19.01 17.16
N VAL A 64 -10.02 19.35 16.50
CA VAL A 64 -9.99 19.97 15.17
C VAL A 64 -9.23 21.28 15.30
N ARG A 65 -8.02 21.34 14.74
CA ARG A 65 -7.18 22.53 14.81
C ARG A 65 -7.72 23.56 13.81
N THR A 66 -8.21 24.68 14.34
CA THR A 66 -8.60 25.85 13.53
C THR A 66 -7.37 26.57 12.98
N GLU A 67 -6.23 26.44 13.67
CA GLU A 67 -4.99 27.10 13.28
C GLU A 67 -4.06 26.18 12.47
N PRO A 68 -3.33 26.73 11.48
CA PRO A 68 -2.29 26.00 10.75
C PRO A 68 -1.28 25.35 11.70
N TYR A 69 -0.63 24.28 11.26
CA TYR A 69 0.48 23.69 12.03
C TYR A 69 1.64 24.68 12.14
N PRO A 70 2.25 24.84 13.32
CA PRO A 70 3.39 25.72 13.49
C PRO A 70 4.56 25.19 12.64
N GLY A 71 5.25 26.10 11.94
CA GLY A 71 6.36 25.74 11.06
C GLY A 71 5.95 25.33 9.64
N LEU A 72 4.68 25.45 9.27
CA LEU A 72 4.32 25.43 7.84
C LEU A 72 4.90 26.68 7.18
N PHE A 73 5.59 26.45 6.05
CA PHE A 73 6.04 27.53 5.17
C PHE A 73 4.84 28.41 4.80
N ASN A 74 4.89 29.71 5.07
CA ASN A 74 3.81 30.66 4.80
C ASN A 74 4.16 31.67 3.69
N GLY A 75 5.28 31.45 3.01
CA GLY A 75 5.76 32.30 1.93
C GLY A 75 5.10 31.98 0.60
N ASP A 76 5.48 32.75 -0.41
CA ASP A 76 4.99 32.55 -1.78
C ASP A 76 5.42 31.17 -2.29
N TYR A 77 4.43 30.40 -2.74
CA TYR A 77 4.65 29.10 -3.34
C TYR A 77 4.87 29.29 -4.82
N SER A 78 6.11 29.13 -5.28
CA SER A 78 6.44 29.15 -6.70
C SER A 78 7.56 28.17 -6.99
N PRO A 79 7.59 27.57 -8.20
CA PRO A 79 8.74 26.81 -8.63
C PRO A 79 9.98 27.71 -8.58
N THR A 80 11.09 27.18 -8.09
CA THR A 80 12.36 27.91 -8.06
C THR A 80 12.74 28.39 -9.47
N ASP A 81 13.43 29.52 -9.60
CA ASP A 81 13.90 30.05 -10.89
C ASP A 81 14.62 28.99 -11.75
N ALA A 82 15.38 28.09 -11.12
CA ALA A 82 16.05 26.97 -11.78
C ALA A 82 15.09 25.96 -12.44
N VAL A 83 13.92 25.73 -11.83
CA VAL A 83 12.84 24.88 -12.36
C VAL A 83 12.10 25.64 -13.46
N LEU A 84 11.78 26.91 -13.22
CA LEU A 84 11.11 27.77 -14.20
C LEU A 84 11.91 27.87 -15.50
N ALA A 85 13.22 28.06 -15.43
CA ALA A 85 14.11 28.10 -16.60
C ALA A 85 14.12 26.80 -17.44
N ARG A 86 13.67 25.67 -16.86
CA ARG A 86 13.61 24.36 -17.54
C ARG A 86 12.18 23.91 -17.85
N SER A 87 11.19 24.70 -17.44
CA SER A 87 9.76 24.37 -17.52
C SER A 87 9.22 24.30 -18.95
N GLU A 88 9.81 25.05 -19.89
CA GLU A 88 9.44 25.05 -21.31
C GLU A 88 9.66 23.69 -22.00
N SER A 89 10.50 22.83 -21.44
CA SER A 89 10.76 21.49 -21.98
C SER A 89 10.45 20.42 -20.92
N PRO A 90 9.40 19.61 -21.14
CA PRO A 90 9.07 18.51 -20.23
C PRO A 90 10.25 17.55 -20.00
N LEU A 91 11.10 17.35 -21.01
CA LEU A 91 12.29 16.50 -20.91
C LEU A 91 13.38 17.14 -20.01
N LYS A 92 13.62 18.45 -20.13
CA LYS A 92 14.59 19.15 -19.26
C LYS A 92 14.11 19.16 -17.81
N LEU A 93 12.81 19.34 -17.59
CA LEU A 93 12.19 19.25 -16.28
C LEU A 93 12.32 17.84 -15.68
N PHE A 94 12.09 16.81 -16.50
CA PHE A 94 12.28 15.42 -16.09
C PHE A 94 13.73 15.16 -15.63
N PHE A 95 14.73 15.57 -16.39
CA PHE A 95 16.14 15.39 -16.02
C PHE A 95 16.62 16.31 -14.89
N PHE A 96 15.90 17.40 -14.61
CA PHE A 96 16.17 18.24 -13.44
C PHE A 96 15.88 17.47 -12.15
N PHE A 97 14.75 16.76 -12.08
CA PHE A 97 14.39 15.93 -10.92
C PHE A 97 15.08 14.56 -10.93
N MET A 98 15.31 13.99 -12.11
CA MET A 98 15.92 12.67 -12.30
C MET A 98 17.19 12.78 -13.13
N PRO A 99 18.30 13.27 -12.54
CA PRO A 99 19.54 13.50 -13.26
C PRO A 99 20.17 12.18 -13.75
N PRO A 100 20.97 12.19 -14.83
CA PRO A 100 21.66 10.99 -15.35
C PRO A 100 22.42 10.20 -14.27
N LYS A 101 23.04 10.89 -13.30
CA LYS A 101 23.74 10.27 -12.16
C LYS A 101 22.83 9.38 -11.31
N LEU A 102 21.57 9.76 -11.13
CA LEU A 102 20.59 8.95 -10.41
C LEU A 102 20.40 7.60 -11.12
N TRP A 103 20.23 7.62 -12.43
CA TRP A 103 20.03 6.40 -13.23
C TRP A 103 21.24 5.49 -13.23
N ILE A 104 22.46 6.05 -13.28
CA ILE A 104 23.70 5.28 -13.12
C ILE A 104 23.72 4.56 -11.77
N LYS A 105 23.38 5.27 -10.69
CA LYS A 105 23.31 4.69 -9.34
C LYS A 105 22.22 3.63 -9.22
N ILE A 106 21.04 3.87 -9.78
CA ILE A 106 19.95 2.88 -9.81
C ILE A 106 20.43 1.63 -10.53
N ALA A 107 21.12 1.75 -11.67
CA ALA A 107 21.65 0.59 -12.39
C ALA A 107 22.69 -0.18 -11.57
N SER A 108 23.62 0.52 -10.91
CA SER A 108 24.64 -0.13 -10.07
C SER A 108 24.03 -0.83 -8.86
N GLU A 109 23.10 -0.18 -8.15
CA GLU A 109 22.42 -0.77 -6.99
C GLU A 109 21.50 -1.92 -7.42
N SER A 110 20.86 -1.84 -8.58
CA SER A 110 20.05 -2.95 -9.13
C SER A 110 20.92 -4.18 -9.40
N ASN A 111 22.09 -3.99 -10.01
CA ASN A 111 23.05 -5.07 -10.23
C ASN A 111 23.56 -5.63 -8.90
N ARG A 112 23.85 -4.77 -7.92
CA ARG A 112 24.28 -5.18 -6.58
C ARG A 112 23.21 -6.01 -5.87
N TYR A 113 21.97 -5.54 -5.87
CA TYR A 113 20.82 -6.24 -5.31
C TYR A 113 20.67 -7.64 -5.93
N TYR A 114 20.76 -7.75 -7.26
CA TYR A 114 20.72 -9.03 -7.95
C TYR A 114 21.79 -9.99 -7.43
N ASN A 115 23.04 -9.55 -7.33
CA ASN A 115 24.14 -10.40 -6.87
C ASN A 115 23.96 -10.82 -5.41
N GLN A 116 23.50 -9.92 -4.54
CA GLN A 116 23.25 -10.21 -3.12
C GLN A 116 22.16 -11.27 -2.94
N HIS A 117 21.10 -11.23 -3.75
CA HIS A 117 19.95 -12.13 -3.62
C HIS A 117 20.01 -13.32 -4.58
N LEU A 118 21.14 -13.51 -5.29
CA LEU A 118 21.29 -14.57 -6.30
C LEU A 118 21.12 -15.95 -5.69
N ASN A 119 21.78 -16.22 -4.56
CA ASN A 119 21.72 -17.53 -3.90
C ASN A 119 20.29 -17.86 -3.43
N GLU A 120 19.65 -16.94 -2.70
CA GLU A 120 18.27 -17.13 -2.25
C GLU A 120 17.30 -17.35 -3.41
N ARG A 121 17.51 -16.64 -4.52
CA ARG A 121 16.70 -16.79 -5.72
C ARG A 121 16.90 -18.16 -6.35
N VAL A 122 18.15 -18.62 -6.45
CA VAL A 122 18.48 -19.98 -6.92
C VAL A 122 17.86 -21.04 -6.01
N ASP A 123 17.90 -20.84 -4.70
CA ASP A 123 17.29 -21.77 -3.73
C ASP A 123 15.77 -21.85 -3.93
N ARG A 124 15.09 -20.71 -4.05
CA ARG A 124 13.65 -20.67 -4.37
C ARG A 124 13.32 -21.35 -5.70
N MET A 125 14.15 -21.16 -6.73
CA MET A 125 13.96 -21.80 -8.03
C MET A 125 14.20 -23.30 -7.98
N TYR A 126 15.22 -23.75 -7.23
CA TYR A 126 15.49 -25.17 -6.99
C TYR A 126 14.33 -25.84 -6.25
N GLN A 127 13.88 -25.28 -5.14
CA GLN A 127 12.76 -25.83 -4.36
C GLN A 127 11.49 -25.94 -5.21
N LYS A 128 11.22 -24.96 -6.06
CA LYS A 128 10.06 -25.00 -6.97
C LYS A 128 10.16 -26.13 -8.00
N LYS A 129 11.36 -26.42 -8.52
CA LYS A 129 11.59 -27.53 -9.47
C LYS A 129 11.47 -28.89 -8.79
N VAL A 130 12.07 -29.04 -7.60
CA VAL A 130 11.94 -30.27 -6.81
C VAL A 130 10.47 -30.56 -6.48
N ALA A 131 9.68 -29.54 -6.12
CA ALA A 131 8.25 -29.69 -5.89
C ALA A 131 7.44 -30.07 -7.16
N GLN A 132 8.04 -29.96 -8.35
CA GLN A 132 7.47 -30.40 -9.63
C GLN A 132 7.98 -31.79 -10.06
N ASP A 133 8.65 -32.53 -9.16
CA ASP A 133 9.31 -33.82 -9.41
C ASP A 133 10.41 -33.80 -10.50
N ASP A 134 10.97 -32.62 -10.78
CA ASP A 134 12.14 -32.49 -11.64
C ASP A 134 13.41 -32.91 -10.87
N GLU A 135 14.13 -33.91 -11.37
CA GLU A 135 15.45 -34.30 -10.84
C GLU A 135 16.52 -33.29 -11.29
N VAL A 136 16.53 -32.11 -10.65
CA VAL A 136 17.42 -31.00 -11.00
C VAL A 136 18.27 -30.62 -9.80
N THR A 137 19.59 -30.65 -9.94
CA THR A 137 20.53 -30.20 -8.92
C THR A 137 20.59 -28.68 -8.83
N ARG A 138 20.77 -28.13 -7.63
CA ARG A 138 20.97 -26.68 -7.39
C ARG A 138 22.08 -26.09 -8.28
N ASP A 139 23.17 -26.82 -8.48
CA ASP A 139 24.32 -26.41 -9.28
C ASP A 139 24.03 -26.31 -10.78
N ALA A 140 22.95 -26.91 -11.26
CA ALA A 140 22.45 -26.71 -12.63
C ALA A 140 21.56 -25.45 -12.74
N VAL A 141 20.92 -25.03 -11.65
CA VAL A 141 20.02 -23.85 -11.61
C VAL A 141 20.81 -22.54 -11.56
N LEU A 142 21.89 -22.49 -10.77
CA LEU A 142 22.75 -21.30 -10.65
C LEU A 142 23.31 -20.78 -12.00
N PRO A 143 23.96 -21.61 -12.85
CA PRO A 143 24.47 -21.16 -14.15
C PRO A 143 23.34 -20.81 -15.12
N ALA A 144 22.16 -21.44 -15.00
CA ALA A 144 21.00 -21.09 -15.82
C ALA A 144 20.45 -19.70 -15.46
N GLU A 145 20.40 -19.35 -14.17
CA GLU A 145 19.91 -18.04 -13.73
C GLU A 145 20.92 -16.93 -14.03
N THR A 146 22.20 -17.17 -13.78
CA THR A 146 23.27 -16.20 -14.12
C THR A 146 23.41 -15.95 -15.61
N LYS A 147 23.17 -16.95 -16.48
CA LYS A 147 23.10 -16.74 -17.94
C LYS A 147 21.91 -15.88 -18.37
N ARG A 148 20.79 -15.96 -17.65
CA ARG A 148 19.58 -15.16 -17.93
C ARG A 148 19.75 -13.70 -17.52
N HIS A 149 20.50 -13.42 -16.46
CA HIS A 149 20.70 -12.06 -16.00
C HIS A 149 21.66 -11.28 -16.89
N LYS A 150 21.15 -10.21 -17.52
CA LYS A 150 21.95 -9.23 -18.24
C LYS A 150 22.24 -8.07 -17.30
N LYS A 151 23.52 -7.82 -17.01
CA LYS A 151 23.94 -6.65 -16.22
C LYS A 151 23.47 -5.37 -16.91
N THR A 152 22.83 -4.50 -16.15
CA THR A 152 22.44 -3.17 -16.64
C THR A 152 23.70 -2.34 -16.82
N LYS A 153 24.01 -1.97 -18.07
CA LYS A 153 25.14 -1.08 -18.38
C LYS A 153 24.63 0.36 -18.33
N ALA A 154 25.06 1.11 -17.33
CA ALA A 154 24.93 2.55 -17.36
C ALA A 154 26.18 3.13 -18.04
N LYS A 155 26.00 3.85 -19.15
CA LYS A 155 27.10 4.54 -19.83
C LYS A 155 27.12 5.98 -19.33
N GLU A 156 28.24 6.42 -18.78
CA GLU A 156 28.49 7.84 -18.60
C GLU A 156 28.67 8.45 -19.99
N THR A 157 27.72 9.26 -20.43
CA THR A 157 27.96 10.19 -21.54
C THR A 157 28.80 11.33 -20.97
N ALA A 158 30.07 11.36 -21.36
CA ALA A 158 30.98 12.47 -21.13
C ALA A 158 30.48 13.75 -21.82
#